data_AF-A0A7C5NE14-F1
#
_entry.id   AF-A0A7C5NE14-F1
#
_cell.length_a   1.000
_cell.length_b   1.000
_cell.length_c   1.000
_cell.angle_alpha   90.00
_cell.angle_beta   90.00
_cell.angle_gamma   90.00
#
_symmetry.space_group_name_H-M   'P 1'
#
loop_
_entity.id
_entity.type
_entity.pdbx_description
1 polymer ?
#
loop_
_entity_poly.entity_id
_entity_poly.type
_entity_poly.pdbx_seq_one_letter_code
_entity_poly.pdbx_strand_id
1 'polypeptide(L)'
;MAQEELNNAVSGEYTLGFEINIETEVVPPGLNKDTIRFISKKKEEPEWMLALRLKAFEKWEKMTEPHWGHLQYEPVDYQSISYFAAPKKGPESLDEVDPKILEAYKKLGIPLEEQKQLAGV
;
A
#
# COMPACT_ATOMS: atom_id res chain seq x y z
N MET A 1 3.18 -34.81 -16.93
CA MET A 1 4.53 -34.26 -17.16
C MET A 1 4.53 -32.73 -17.06
N ALA A 2 4.32 -31.94 -18.13
CA ALA A 2 4.47 -30.47 -18.06
C ALA A 2 3.51 -29.74 -17.08
N GLN A 3 2.24 -30.16 -17.02
CA GLN A 3 1.26 -29.57 -16.09
C GLN A 3 1.58 -29.88 -14.61
N GLU A 4 2.22 -31.01 -14.37
CA GLU A 4 2.53 -31.54 -13.04
C GLU A 4 3.77 -30.85 -12.45
N GLU A 5 4.75 -30.55 -13.29
CA GLU A 5 5.90 -29.71 -12.94
C GLU A 5 5.51 -28.26 -12.69
N LEU A 6 4.58 -27.71 -13.49
CA LEU A 6 4.05 -26.35 -13.25
C LEU A 6 3.30 -26.28 -11.92
N ASN A 7 2.45 -27.27 -11.63
CA ASN A 7 1.71 -27.31 -10.37
C ASN A 7 2.65 -27.44 -9.17
N ASN A 8 3.73 -28.23 -9.25
CA ASN A 8 4.74 -28.32 -8.19
C ASN A 8 5.57 -27.03 -8.01
N ALA A 9 5.85 -26.32 -9.11
CA ALA A 9 6.54 -25.03 -9.05
C ALA A 9 5.65 -23.92 -8.44
N VAL A 10 4.33 -24.01 -8.63
CA VAL A 10 3.35 -23.04 -8.11
C VAL A 10 2.85 -23.43 -6.71
N SER A 11 2.88 -24.70 -6.33
CA SER A 11 2.44 -25.20 -5.02
C SER A 11 3.44 -24.96 -3.89
N GLY A 12 4.61 -24.37 -4.18
CA GLY A 12 5.51 -23.92 -3.14
C GLY A 12 4.79 -22.85 -2.31
N GLU A 13 4.51 -23.15 -1.04
CA GLU A 13 4.02 -22.16 -0.10
C GLU A 13 5.00 -20.97 -0.10
N TYR A 14 4.49 -19.77 -0.34
CA TYR A 14 5.30 -18.56 -0.31
C TYR A 14 5.81 -18.34 1.13
N THR A 15 7.00 -18.87 1.44
CA THR A 15 7.60 -18.87 2.78
C THR A 15 7.96 -17.46 3.28
N LEU A 16 7.98 -16.48 2.38
CA LEU A 16 8.36 -15.09 2.63
C LEU A 16 7.15 -14.17 2.89
N GLY A 17 5.96 -14.74 3.13
CA GLY A 17 4.72 -14.01 3.45
C GLY A 17 4.73 -13.37 4.85
N PHE A 18 5.74 -12.56 5.15
CA PHE A 18 5.87 -11.89 6.43
C PHE A 18 4.98 -10.66 6.46
N GLU A 19 3.90 -10.73 7.24
CA GLU A 19 3.09 -9.57 7.58
C GLU A 19 3.66 -8.91 8.84
N ILE A 20 4.03 -7.64 8.73
CA ILE A 20 4.49 -6.85 9.87
C ILE A 20 3.37 -5.90 10.24
N ASN A 21 2.71 -6.18 11.36
CA ASN A 21 1.69 -5.29 11.91
C ASN A 21 2.34 -4.08 12.57
N ILE A 22 2.64 -3.06 11.76
CA ILE A 22 3.13 -1.76 12.22
C ILE A 22 1.97 -0.80 12.48
N GLU A 23 2.17 0.13 13.41
CA GLU A 23 1.22 1.22 13.59
C GLU A 23 1.17 2.12 12.36
N THR A 24 0.02 2.14 11.70
CA THR A 24 -0.24 2.96 10.51
C THR A 24 -1.30 4.00 10.80
N GLU A 25 -1.10 5.18 10.23
CA GLU A 25 -2.15 6.18 10.10
C GLU A 25 -2.94 5.85 8.83
N VAL A 26 -4.20 5.46 9.03
CA VAL A 26 -5.09 5.05 7.95
C VAL A 26 -6.26 6.03 7.93
N VAL A 27 -6.60 6.52 6.73
CA VAL A 27 -7.77 7.37 6.53
C VAL A 27 -9.02 6.48 6.51
N PRO A 28 -10.16 6.94 7.08
CA PRO A 28 -11.42 6.19 6.98
C PRO A 28 -11.74 5.78 5.53
N PRO A 29 -12.41 4.65 5.33
CA PRO A 29 -12.90 4.25 4.01
C PRO A 29 -13.74 5.35 3.36
N GLY A 30 -13.57 5.53 2.06
CA GLY A 30 -14.36 6.44 1.26
C GLY A 30 -13.54 7.39 0.38
N LEU A 31 -13.95 7.49 -0.88
CA LEU A 31 -13.37 8.43 -1.83
C LEU A 31 -14.25 9.66 -1.93
N ASN A 32 -13.74 10.78 -1.42
CA ASN A 32 -14.38 12.09 -1.54
C ASN A 32 -13.32 13.20 -1.67
N LYS A 33 -13.77 14.44 -1.90
CA LYS A 33 -12.89 15.60 -2.08
C LYS A 33 -12.04 15.90 -0.84
N ASP A 34 -12.54 15.60 0.36
CA ASP A 34 -11.83 15.84 1.62
C ASP A 34 -10.70 14.81 1.81
N THR A 35 -10.93 13.54 1.48
CA THR A 35 -9.89 12.49 1.42
C THR A 35 -8.78 12.91 0.45
N ILE A 36 -9.12 13.44 -0.74
CA ILE A 36 -8.13 13.90 -1.71
C ILE A 36 -7.31 15.07 -1.17
N ARG A 37 -7.96 16.07 -0.56
CA ARG A 37 -7.29 17.22 0.06
C ARG A 37 -6.40 16.80 1.22
N PHE A 38 -6.86 15.87 2.04
CA PHE A 38 -6.09 15.30 3.15
C PHE A 38 -4.82 14.64 2.63
N ILE A 39 -4.93 13.75 1.63
CA ILE A 39 -3.78 13.06 1.04
C ILE A 39 -2.78 14.06 0.46
N SER A 40 -3.27 15.04 -0.28
CA SER A 40 -2.41 16.04 -0.93
C SER A 40 -1.65 16.89 0.09
N LYS A 41 -2.32 17.31 1.18
CA LYS A 41 -1.68 18.01 2.30
C LYS A 41 -0.65 17.13 3.02
N LYS A 42 -0.99 15.86 3.25
CA LYS A 42 -0.13 14.91 3.96
C LYS A 42 1.16 14.60 3.17
N LYS A 43 1.07 14.61 1.85
CA LYS A 43 2.19 14.39 0.93
C LYS A 43 2.93 15.66 0.52
N GLU A 44 2.54 16.82 1.07
CA GLU A 44 3.13 18.13 0.72
C GLU A 44 3.15 18.37 -0.80
N GLU A 45 2.07 17.96 -1.48
CA GLU A 45 1.98 18.07 -2.93
C GLU A 45 1.84 19.55 -3.36
N PRO A 46 2.41 19.93 -4.52
CA PRO A 46 2.21 21.25 -5.08
C PRO A 46 0.75 21.46 -5.52
N GLU A 47 0.28 22.70 -5.51
CA GLU A 47 -1.13 23.05 -5.74
C GLU A 47 -1.69 22.54 -7.08
N TRP A 48 -0.87 22.52 -8.12
CA TRP A 48 -1.28 22.00 -9.43
C TRP A 48 -1.63 20.50 -9.40
N MET A 49 -0.98 19.73 -8.52
CA MET A 49 -1.24 18.30 -8.36
C MET A 49 -2.56 18.06 -7.64
N LEU A 50 -2.86 18.85 -6.60
CA LEU A 50 -4.17 18.84 -5.94
C LEU A 50 -5.29 19.17 -6.94
N ALA A 51 -5.12 20.23 -7.75
CA ALA A 51 -6.09 20.63 -8.75
C ALA A 51 -6.31 19.52 -9.80
N LEU A 52 -5.25 18.85 -10.23
CA LEU A 52 -5.33 17.72 -11.15
C LEU A 52 -6.12 16.55 -10.55
N ARG A 53 -5.85 16.18 -9.30
CA ARG A 53 -6.55 15.11 -8.58
C ARG A 53 -8.04 15.42 -8.43
N LEU A 54 -8.39 16.65 -8.04
CA LEU A 54 -9.79 17.07 -7.92
C LEU A 54 -10.52 17.04 -9.26
N LYS A 55 -9.88 17.51 -10.33
CA LYS A 55 -10.44 17.45 -11.69
C LYS A 55 -10.65 16.00 -12.16
N ALA A 56 -9.72 15.11 -11.84
CA ALA A 56 -9.84 13.69 -12.15
C ALA A 56 -11.01 13.05 -11.40
N PHE A 57 -11.17 13.37 -10.11
CA PHE A 57 -12.29 12.89 -9.30
C PHE A 57 -13.65 13.34 -9.85
N GLU A 58 -13.80 14.63 -10.20
CA GLU A 58 -15.05 15.14 -10.79
C GLU A 58 -15.38 14.52 -12.16
N LYS A 59 -14.34 14.15 -12.91
CA LYS A 59 -14.53 13.42 -14.18
C LYS A 59 -14.96 11.99 -13.91
N TRP A 60 -14.32 11.32 -12.94
CA TRP A 60 -14.61 9.95 -12.55
C TRP A 60 -16.02 9.80 -11.99
N GLU A 61 -16.53 10.73 -11.17
CA GLU A 61 -17.91 10.73 -10.67
C GLU A 61 -18.97 10.73 -11.79
N LYS A 62 -18.62 11.21 -12.97
CA LYS A 62 -19.51 11.27 -14.15
C LYS A 62 -19.32 10.09 -15.10
N MET A 63 -18.31 9.26 -14.86
CA MET A 63 -18.03 8.09 -15.68
C MET A 63 -18.94 6.94 -15.27
N THR A 64 -19.28 6.12 -16.26
CA THR A 64 -19.95 4.83 -16.04
C THR A 64 -18.92 3.73 -16.19
N GLU A 65 -19.05 2.67 -15.39
CA GLU A 65 -18.18 1.51 -15.50
C GLU A 65 -18.39 0.82 -16.85
N PRO A 66 -17.32 0.61 -17.65
CA PRO A 66 -17.45 0.00 -18.96
C PRO A 66 -17.60 -1.52 -18.86
N HIS A 67 -18.63 -2.08 -19.51
CA HIS A 67 -18.97 -3.51 -19.47
C HIS A 67 -18.75 -4.24 -20.82
N TRP A 68 -17.87 -3.71 -21.68
CA TRP A 68 -17.63 -4.30 -23.00
C TRP A 68 -16.83 -5.63 -22.95
N GLY A 69 -16.20 -5.95 -21.81
CA GLY A 69 -15.52 -7.22 -21.61
C GLY A 69 -16.50 -8.32 -21.19
N HIS A 70 -16.29 -9.54 -21.68
CA HIS A 70 -16.99 -10.76 -21.22
C HIS A 70 -16.47 -11.19 -19.83
N LEU A 71 -16.53 -10.30 -18.85
CA LEU A 71 -16.11 -10.53 -17.47
C LEU A 71 -17.35 -10.58 -16.57
N GLN A 72 -17.37 -11.56 -15.66
CA GLN A 72 -18.36 -11.64 -14.60
C GLN A 72 -17.63 -11.41 -13.27
N TYR A 73 -17.93 -10.30 -12.61
CA TYR A 73 -17.38 -9.93 -11.32
C TYR A 73 -18.40 -9.11 -10.54
N GLU A 74 -18.27 -9.12 -9.22
CA GLU A 74 -19.10 -8.28 -8.35
C GLU A 74 -18.66 -6.81 -8.46
N PRO A 75 -19.60 -5.85 -8.52
CA PRO A 75 -19.27 -4.43 -8.60
C PRO A 75 -18.32 -4.00 -7.48
N VAL A 76 -17.35 -3.16 -7.82
CA VAL A 76 -16.37 -2.66 -6.84
C VAL A 76 -17.05 -1.60 -5.96
N ASP A 77 -17.13 -1.87 -4.65
CA ASP A 77 -17.51 -0.85 -3.68
C ASP A 77 -16.32 0.08 -3.40
N TYR A 78 -16.19 1.13 -4.19
CA TYR A 78 -15.16 2.16 -4.03
C TYR A 78 -15.22 2.87 -2.68
N GLN A 79 -16.37 2.90 -1.99
CA GLN A 79 -16.49 3.59 -0.71
C GLN A 79 -16.01 2.73 0.46
N SER A 80 -15.89 1.41 0.26
CA SER A 80 -15.31 0.49 1.25
C SER A 80 -13.77 0.57 1.34
N ILE A 81 -13.12 1.27 0.41
CA ILE A 81 -11.65 1.30 0.30
C ILE A 81 -11.07 2.45 1.12
N SER A 82 -10.01 2.17 1.88
CA SER A 82 -9.16 3.22 2.44
C SER A 82 -8.09 3.63 1.42
N TYR A 83 -8.11 4.90 1.03
CA TYR A 83 -7.24 5.43 -0.03
C TYR A 83 -5.88 5.94 0.46
N PHE A 84 -5.62 5.88 1.76
CA PHE A 84 -4.36 6.31 2.33
C PHE A 84 -4.04 5.53 3.60
N ALA A 85 -2.87 4.90 3.59
CA ALA A 85 -2.22 4.34 4.75
C ALA A 85 -0.75 4.73 4.70
N ALA A 86 -0.22 5.24 5.79
CA ALA A 86 1.21 5.49 5.95
C ALA A 86 1.67 5.06 7.34
N PRO A 87 2.90 4.53 7.50
CA PRO A 87 3.48 4.30 8.82
C PRO A 87 3.53 5.62 9.60
N LYS A 88 3.20 5.58 10.90
CA LYS A 88 3.42 6.73 11.78
C LYS A 88 4.92 6.91 11.98
N LYS A 89 5.49 8.01 11.47
CA LYS A 89 6.91 8.44 11.56
C LYS A 89 7.97 7.32 11.44
N GLY A 90 8.83 7.43 10.43
CA GLY A 90 10.04 6.59 10.38
C GLY A 90 10.94 6.86 11.61
N PRO A 91 11.62 5.83 12.13
CA PRO A 91 12.53 5.97 13.27
C PRO A 91 13.71 6.89 12.92
N GLU A 92 14.09 7.82 13.80
CA GLU A 92 15.26 8.70 13.59
C GLU A 92 16.58 8.01 13.96
N SER A 93 16.49 6.85 14.63
CA SER A 93 17.63 6.00 15.00
C SER A 93 17.22 4.53 15.07
N LEU A 94 18.19 3.61 15.04
CA LEU A 94 17.95 2.16 15.11
C LEU A 94 17.18 1.74 16.36
N ASP A 95 17.31 2.49 17.45
CA ASP A 95 16.68 2.22 18.73
C ASP A 95 15.19 2.64 18.75
N GLU A 96 14.76 3.47 17.80
CA GLU A 96 13.35 3.86 17.61
C GLU A 96 12.60 2.93 16.63
N VAL A 97 13.33 2.04 15.95
CA VAL A 97 12.74 1.09 15.00
C VAL A 97 11.81 0.14 15.77
N ASP A 98 10.57 0.02 15.31
CA ASP A 98 9.59 -0.91 15.89
C ASP A 98 10.24 -2.31 16.00
N PRO A 99 10.21 -2.96 17.18
CA PRO A 99 10.83 -4.27 17.39
C PRO A 99 10.38 -5.31 16.35
N LYS A 100 9.16 -5.18 15.80
CA LYS A 100 8.67 -6.07 14.73
C LYS A 100 9.44 -5.91 13.42
N ILE A 101 9.92 -4.70 13.11
CA ILE A 101 10.75 -4.43 11.93
C ILE A 101 12.14 -5.06 12.12
N LEU A 102 12.73 -4.94 13.31
CA LEU A 102 14.01 -5.57 13.63
C LEU A 102 13.93 -7.11 13.61
N GLU A 103 12.83 -7.67 14.12
CA GLU A 103 12.55 -9.11 14.01
C GLU A 103 12.41 -9.54 12.56
N ALA A 104 11.75 -8.74 11.72
CA ALA A 104 11.65 -9.02 10.29
C ALA A 104 13.01 -8.99 9.59
N TYR A 105 13.87 -8.00 9.86
CA TYR A 105 15.22 -7.95 9.30
C TYR A 105 16.08 -9.14 9.73
N LYS A 106 15.99 -9.56 11.00
CA LYS A 106 16.64 -10.79 11.49
C LYS A 106 16.12 -12.03 10.79
N LYS A 107 14.81 -12.14 10.59
CA LYS A 107 14.17 -13.27 9.89
C LYS A 107 14.56 -13.34 8.42
N LEU A 108 14.79 -12.19 7.78
CA LEU A 108 15.30 -12.06 6.41
C LEU A 108 16.81 -12.31 6.30
N GLY A 109 17.53 -12.42 7.42
CA GLY A 109 18.98 -12.65 7.43
C GLY A 109 19.81 -11.44 6.99
N ILE A 110 19.25 -10.23 7.04
CA ILE A 110 19.93 -9.01 6.62
C ILE A 110 21.03 -8.67 7.65
N PRO A 111 22.31 -8.46 7.24
CA PRO A 111 23.38 -8.06 8.14
C PRO A 111 23.08 -6.76 8.88
N LEU A 112 23.51 -6.64 10.14
CA LEU A 112 23.25 -5.47 11.01
C LEU A 112 23.57 -4.13 10.35
N GLU A 113 24.63 -4.05 9.55
CA GLU A 113 25.05 -2.81 8.89
C GLU A 113 24.10 -2.40 7.75
N GLU A 114 23.53 -3.38 7.03
CA GLU A 114 22.49 -3.14 6.04
C GLU A 114 21.15 -2.78 6.70
N GLN A 115 20.87 -3.30 7.89
CA GLN A 115 19.69 -2.90 8.67
C GLN A 115 19.73 -1.40 9.02
N LYS A 116 20.91 -0.85 9.32
CA LYS A 116 21.08 0.59 9.60
C LYS A 116 20.78 1.44 8.38
N GLN A 117 21.39 1.10 7.24
CA GLN A 117 21.16 1.80 5.98
C GLN A 117 19.69 1.75 5.55
N LEU A 118 19.02 0.60 5.69
CA LEU A 118 17.61 0.43 5.35
C LEU A 118 16.67 1.15 6.33
N ALA A 119 17.07 1.28 7.59
CA ALA A 119 16.36 2.08 8.59
C ALA A 119 16.59 3.60 8.43
N GLY A 120 17.45 4.02 7.49
CA GLY A 120 17.77 5.44 7.25
C GLY A 120 18.74 6.05 8.25
N VAL A 121 19.57 5.21 8.90
CA VAL A 121 20.56 5.57 9.93
C VAL A 121 21.98 5.37 9.42
#